data_AF-A0A0K1H189-F1
#
_entry.id   AF-A0A0K1H189-F1
#
_cell.length_a   1.000
_cell.length_b   1.000
_cell.length_c   1.000
_cell.angle_alpha   90.00
_cell.angle_beta   90.00
_cell.angle_gamma   90.00
#
_symmetry.space_group_name_H-M   'P 1'
#
loop_
_entity.id
_entity.type
_entity.pdbx_description
1 polymer ?
#
loop_
_entity_poly.entity_id
_entity_poly.type
_entity_poly.pdbx_seq_one_letter_code
_entity_poly.pdbx_strand_id
1 'polypeptide(L)'
;VVAMLSHVDGGGFAEYAVAKESLTVARPPKVLAAEGAGLPVAGLTALQALTQPAGVKLDGTGPEKNLLITAASGGVGHYAVQLAKLGKTHVTATCG
;
A
#
# COMPACT_ATOMS: atom_id res chain seq x y z
N VAL A 1 16.34 1.09 -6.61
CA VAL A 1 15.76 1.02 -5.24
C VAL A 1 14.43 1.74 -5.21
N VAL A 2 13.64 1.54 -4.16
CA VAL A 2 12.48 2.35 -3.79
C VAL A 2 12.69 2.76 -2.33
N ALA A 3 12.47 4.03 -2.01
CA ALA A 3 12.69 4.57 -0.67
C ALA A 3 11.46 5.33 -0.18
N MET A 4 11.25 5.28 1.14
CA MET A 4 10.22 6.05 1.82
C MET A 4 10.91 7.19 2.60
N LEU A 5 10.53 8.42 2.28
CA LEU A 5 11.08 9.62 2.91
C LEU A 5 10.15 10.12 4.01
N SER A 6 10.67 10.99 4.89
CA SER A 6 9.91 11.52 6.02
C SER A 6 8.59 12.17 5.56
N HIS A 7 7.47 11.77 6.16
CA HIS A 7 6.18 12.42 5.92
C HIS A 7 6.11 13.83 6.52
N VAL A 8 6.94 14.12 7.51
CA VAL A 8 6.98 15.42 8.20
C VAL A 8 7.92 16.39 7.47
N ASP A 9 9.09 15.90 7.06
CA ASP A 9 10.14 16.76 6.51
C ASP A 9 10.14 16.80 4.97
N GLY A 10 9.49 15.82 4.32
CA GLY A 10 9.38 15.74 2.86
C GLY A 10 10.71 15.43 2.16
N GLY A 11 10.94 16.07 1.01
CA GLY A 11 12.20 15.97 0.23
C GLY A 11 12.17 15.04 -0.99
N GLY A 12 11.04 14.38 -1.28
CA GLY A 12 10.94 13.45 -2.41
C GLY A 12 10.71 14.08 -3.77
N PHE A 13 10.25 15.33 -3.82
CA PHE A 13 10.08 16.05 -5.07
C PHE A 13 11.34 16.85 -5.40
N ALA A 14 12.41 16.12 -5.73
CA ALA A 14 13.74 16.65 -6.00
C ALA A 14 14.51 15.69 -6.93
N GLU A 15 15.55 16.19 -7.60
CA GLU A 15 16.45 15.37 -8.42
C GLU A 15 17.29 14.41 -7.56
N TYR A 16 17.59 14.83 -6.33
CA TYR A 16 18.34 14.05 -5.34
C TYR A 16 17.66 14.12 -3.98
N ALA A 17 17.68 13.01 -3.25
CA ALA A 17 17.17 12.93 -1.89
C ALA A 17 18.07 12.03 -1.04
N VAL A 18 18.19 12.35 0.25
CA VAL A 18 18.86 11.50 1.24
C VAL A 18 17.82 10.58 1.85
N ALA A 19 18.01 9.27 1.69
CA ALA A 19 17.13 8.25 2.26
C ALA A 19 17.87 7.42 3.31
N LYS A 20 17.16 7.03 4.37
CA LYS A 20 17.67 6.04 5.34
C LYS A 20 17.67 4.67 4.68
N GLU A 21 18.76 3.91 4.86
CA GLU A 21 18.86 2.53 4.38
C GLU A 21 17.70 1.68 4.92
N SER A 22 17.36 1.84 6.20
CA SER A 22 16.25 1.12 6.85
C SER A 22 14.86 1.42 6.27
N LEU A 23 14.72 2.47 5.47
CA LEU A 23 13.49 2.84 4.76
C LEU A 23 13.63 2.67 3.24
N THR A 24 14.65 1.93 2.79
CA THR A 24 14.97 1.73 1.37
C THR A 24 15.03 0.25 1.06
N VAL A 25 14.44 -0.14 -0.07
CA VAL A 25 14.46 -1.52 -0.54
C VAL A 25 14.91 -1.61 -1.99
N ALA A 26 15.42 -2.78 -2.38
CA ALA A 26 15.68 -3.08 -3.78
C ALA A 26 14.37 -3.07 -4.57
N ARG A 27 14.36 -2.36 -5.71
CA ARG A 27 13.24 -2.43 -6.65
C ARG A 27 13.39 -3.74 -7.41
N PRO A 28 12.36 -4.60 -7.51
CA PRO A 28 12.44 -5.79 -8.35
C PRO A 28 12.81 -5.43 -9.80
N PRO A 29 13.67 -6.20 -10.49
CA PRO A 29 14.14 -5.85 -11.83
C PRO A 29 13.03 -5.68 -12.87
N LYS A 30 11.92 -6.41 -12.70
CA LYS A 30 10.76 -6.40 -13.59
C LYS A 30 9.79 -5.22 -13.34
N VAL A 31 9.98 -4.44 -12.28
CA VAL A 31 9.12 -3.31 -11.93
C VAL A 31 9.76 -2.02 -12.43
N LEU A 32 9.00 -1.21 -13.17
CA LEU A 32 9.49 0.07 -13.70
C LEU A 32 9.72 1.07 -12.56
N ALA A 33 10.58 2.05 -12.78
CA ALA A 33 10.86 3.09 -11.79
C ALA A 33 9.59 3.86 -11.38
N ALA A 34 8.79 4.26 -12.37
CA ALA A 34 7.54 4.99 -12.16
C ALA A 34 6.52 4.18 -11.36
N GLU A 35 6.35 2.89 -11.67
CA GLU A 35 5.46 1.99 -10.93
C GLU A 35 5.93 1.81 -9.47
N GLY A 36 7.23 1.57 -9.30
CA GLY A 36 7.84 1.42 -7.97
C GLY A 36 7.72 2.67 -7.11
N ALA A 37 7.74 3.87 -7.71
CA ALA A 37 7.59 5.13 -6.98
C ALA A 37 6.16 5.36 -6.45
N GLY A 38 5.14 4.83 -7.11
CA GLY A 38 3.74 4.96 -6.69
C GLY A 38 3.32 4.00 -5.56
N LEU A 39 4.11 2.96 -5.29
CA LEU A 39 3.76 1.89 -4.36
C LEU A 39 3.86 2.28 -2.87
N PRO A 40 4.92 2.93 -2.35
CA PRO A 40 5.20 2.93 -0.91
C PRO A 40 4.08 3.53 -0.07
N VAL A 41 3.67 4.76 -0.37
CA VAL A 41 2.64 5.45 0.44
C VAL A 41 1.30 4.73 0.32
N ALA A 42 0.87 4.43 -0.90
CA ALA A 42 -0.45 3.87 -1.15
C ALA A 42 -0.59 2.42 -0.65
N GLY A 43 0.38 1.58 -0.99
CA GLY A 43 0.39 0.16 -0.63
C GLY A 43 0.61 -0.08 0.86
N LEU A 44 1.55 0.64 1.50
CA LEU A 44 1.77 0.49 2.94
C LEU A 44 0.59 0.98 3.76
N THR A 45 -0.05 2.09 3.36
CA THR A 45 -1.28 2.57 4.02
C THR A 45 -2.39 1.52 3.94
N ALA A 46 -2.64 0.95 2.76
CA ALA A 46 -3.62 -0.11 2.58
C ALA A 46 -3.29 -1.35 3.42
N LEU A 47 -2.03 -1.78 3.41
CA LEU A 47 -1.55 -2.92 4.19
C LEU A 47 -1.74 -2.71 5.69
N GLN A 48 -1.34 -1.55 6.20
CA GLN A 48 -1.46 -1.22 7.63
C GLN A 48 -2.93 -1.15 8.04
N ALA A 49 -3.78 -0.46 7.27
CA ALA A 49 -5.21 -0.35 7.55
C ALA A 49 -5.92 -1.71 7.60
N LEU A 50 -5.54 -2.64 6.72
CA LEU A 50 -6.15 -3.97 6.70
C LEU A 50 -5.62 -4.88 7.83
N THR A 51 -4.31 -4.88 8.06
CA THR A 51 -3.69 -5.86 8.97
C THR A 51 -3.74 -5.44 10.44
N GLN A 52 -3.67 -4.14 10.74
CA GLN A 52 -3.60 -3.65 12.12
C GLN A 52 -4.99 -3.36 12.70
N PRO A 53 -5.73 -2.31 12.29
CA PRO A 53 -7.03 -2.02 12.89
C PRO A 53 -8.13 -2.98 12.40
N ALA A 54 -8.15 -3.33 11.11
CA ALA A 54 -9.15 -4.27 10.61
C ALA A 54 -8.79 -5.73 10.91
N GLY A 55 -7.56 -6.04 11.32
CA GLY A 55 -7.12 -7.38 11.73
C GLY A 55 -7.31 -8.46 10.65
N VAL A 56 -7.16 -8.12 9.37
CA VAL A 56 -7.24 -9.06 8.26
C VAL A 56 -5.95 -9.87 8.20
N LYS A 57 -6.08 -11.20 8.14
CA LYS A 57 -4.95 -12.09 7.89
C LYS A 57 -4.81 -12.31 6.38
N LEU A 58 -3.73 -11.82 5.80
CA LEU A 58 -3.51 -11.90 4.35
C LEU A 58 -3.25 -13.33 3.84
N ASP A 59 -2.94 -14.27 4.70
CA ASP A 59 -2.85 -15.69 4.36
C ASP A 59 -4.23 -16.35 4.15
N GLY A 60 -5.32 -15.63 4.41
CA GLY A 60 -6.69 -16.12 4.26
C GLY A 60 -7.09 -17.16 5.31
N THR A 61 -6.37 -17.25 6.43
CA THR A 61 -6.70 -18.13 7.58
C THR A 61 -7.59 -17.45 8.61
N GLY A 62 -7.81 -16.14 8.47
CA GLY A 62 -8.67 -15.36 9.35
C GLY A 62 -10.16 -15.65 9.11
N PRO A 63 -11.03 -15.26 10.06
CA PRO A 63 -12.46 -15.27 9.83
C PRO A 63 -12.81 -14.32 8.68
N GLU A 64 -13.85 -14.67 7.91
CA GLU A 64 -14.36 -13.80 6.85
C GLU A 64 -14.85 -12.47 7.47
N LYS A 65 -14.47 -11.36 6.84
CA LYS A 65 -14.86 -10.00 7.23
C LYS A 65 -15.55 -9.33 6.05
N ASN A 66 -16.53 -8.48 6.36
CA ASN A 66 -17.17 -7.59 5.39
C ASN A 66 -16.52 -6.21 5.47
N LEU A 67 -15.91 -5.77 4.38
CA LEU A 67 -15.18 -4.51 4.33
C LEU A 67 -15.84 -3.55 3.33
N LEU A 68 -16.08 -2.31 3.76
CA LEU A 68 -16.41 -1.19 2.88
C LEU A 68 -15.13 -0.43 2.52
N ILE A 69 -14.77 -0.40 1.24
CA ILE A 69 -13.62 0.35 0.73
C ILE A 69 -14.15 1.52 -0.11
N THR A 70 -13.97 2.74 0.40
CA THR A 70 -14.34 3.95 -0.32
C THR A 70 -13.22 4.40 -1.25
N ALA A 71 -13.58 5.12 -2.32
CA ALA A 71 -12.63 5.59 -3.33
C ALA A 71 -11.70 4.48 -3.83
N ALA A 72 -12.27 3.31 -4.12
CA ALA A 72 -11.54 2.10 -4.49
C ALA A 72 -10.75 2.24 -5.81
N SER A 73 -11.11 3.18 -6.68
CA SER A 73 -10.34 3.53 -7.89
C SER A 73 -9.11 4.40 -7.61
N GLY A 74 -8.98 4.96 -6.40
CA GLY A 74 -7.89 5.85 -6.01
C GLY A 74 -6.58 5.13 -5.67
N GLY A 75 -5.56 5.91 -5.31
CA GLY A 75 -4.20 5.41 -5.04
C GLY A 75 -4.16 4.32 -3.95
N VAL A 76 -4.74 4.56 -2.78
CA VAL A 76 -4.78 3.57 -1.69
C VAL A 76 -5.86 2.50 -1.94
N GLY A 77 -7.00 2.93 -2.47
CA GLY A 77 -8.21 2.11 -2.57
C GLY A 77 -8.00 0.83 -3.38
N HIS A 78 -7.31 0.92 -4.52
CA HIS A 78 -7.13 -0.26 -5.37
C HIS A 78 -6.22 -1.31 -4.72
N TYR A 79 -5.16 -0.89 -4.01
CA TYR A 79 -4.34 -1.80 -3.21
C TYR A 79 -5.14 -2.42 -2.06
N ALA A 80 -5.98 -1.63 -1.38
CA ALA A 80 -6.82 -2.13 -0.30
C ALA A 80 -7.78 -3.22 -0.80
N VAL A 81 -8.40 -3.05 -1.97
CA VAL A 81 -9.25 -4.10 -2.57
C VAL A 81 -8.44 -5.37 -2.83
N GLN A 82 -7.27 -5.26 -3.46
CA GLN A 82 -6.43 -6.42 -3.77
C GLN A 82 -5.99 -7.18 -2.52
N LEU A 83 -5.50 -6.47 -1.50
CA LEU A 83 -5.06 -7.06 -0.23
C LEU A 83 -6.22 -7.65 0.57
N ALA A 84 -7.38 -7.01 0.57
CA ALA A 84 -8.59 -7.54 1.20
C ALA A 84 -9.02 -8.87 0.55
N LYS A 85 -9.01 -8.93 -0.78
CA LYS A 85 -9.30 -10.17 -1.53
C LYS A 85 -8.26 -11.27 -1.27
N LEU A 86 -6.99 -10.90 -1.12
CA LEU A 86 -5.93 -11.85 -0.73
C LEU A 86 -6.23 -12.48 0.64
N GLY A 87 -6.72 -11.68 1.60
CA GLY A 87 -7.17 -12.15 2.91
C GLY A 87 -8.53 -12.87 2.93
N LYS A 88 -9.10 -13.21 1.77
CA LYS A 88 -10.41 -13.89 1.62
C LYS A 88 -11.57 -13.17 2.31
N THR A 89 -11.58 -11.84 2.29
CA THR A 89 -12.70 -11.05 2.82
C THR A 89 -13.75 -10.76 1.74
N HIS A 90 -14.97 -10.43 2.19
CA HIS A 90 -15.99 -9.83 1.35
C HIS A 90 -15.73 -8.32 1.25
N VAL A 91 -15.79 -7.77 0.02
CA VAL A 91 -15.47 -6.37 -0.25
C VAL A 91 -16.65 -5.72 -0.95
N THR A 92 -17.19 -4.67 -0.34
CA THR A 92 -18.06 -3.69 -0.97
C THR A 92 -17.23 -2.46 -1.27
N ALA A 93 -17.23 -2.00 -2.52
CA ALA A 93 -16.39 -0.89 -2.95
C ALA A 93 -17.23 0.25 -3.55
N THR A 94 -16.85 1.50 -3.28
CA THR A 94 -17.35 2.66 -4.02
C THR A 94 -16.24 3.29 -4.85
N CYS A 95 -16.59 3.74 -6.04
CA CYS A 95 -15.67 4.43 -6.96
C CYS A 95 -16.44 5.50 -7.75
N GLY A 96 -15.68 6.45 -8.30
CA GLY A 96 -16.14 7.48 -9.24
C GLY A 96 -15.12 7.67 -10.35
#